data_AF-A0A3E0IQZ5-F1
#
_entry.id   AF-A0A3E0IQZ5-F1
#
_cell.length_a   1.000
_cell.length_b   1.000
_cell.length_c   1.000
_cell.angle_alpha   90.00
_cell.angle_beta   90.00
_cell.angle_gamma   90.00
#
_symmetry.space_group_name_H-M   'P 1'
#
loop_
_entity.id
_entity.type
_entity.pdbx_description
1 polymer ?
#
loop_
_entity_poly.entity_id
_entity_poly.type
_entity_poly.pdbx_seq_one_letter_code
_entity_poly.pdbx_strand_id
1 'polypeptide(L)'
;RKYQTIIVNTDLDQQLEINAIYTLAKNKVDGIIFLATTLTDAHIAAIQSINVPVILVGQSYDRIPSIVQNDYEAGRLIGQYFGKARFDRIAYFGVDASDKAVGIHRCRGVMDGLSEYDKQADTYITSFKLKDAQNTAKSFLAQYDAVICATDNIALGVLKAAFDMRIDVPQTLSISGFGGYETTSIVTPMITTIVFPYEETGRIAALSMMKLLDHDEVPLVQRMDFKLDEKESVDISHFNE
;
A
#
# COMPACT_ATOMS: atom_id res chain seq x y z
N ARG A 1 -20.17 -16.75 16.09
CA ARG A 1 -19.73 -16.31 17.45
C ARG A 1 -20.19 -14.87 17.64
N LYS A 2 -20.57 -14.44 18.85
CA LYS A 2 -21.11 -13.08 19.09
C LYS A 2 -19.99 -12.15 19.58
N TYR A 3 -19.20 -11.61 18.65
CA TYR A 3 -18.28 -10.51 18.93
C TYR A 3 -18.84 -9.22 18.35
N GLN A 4 -18.50 -8.08 18.96
CA GLN A 4 -18.83 -6.75 18.47
C GLN A 4 -17.54 -5.98 18.21
N THR A 5 -17.47 -5.30 17.07
CA THR A 5 -16.30 -4.50 16.68
C THR A 5 -16.43 -3.07 17.18
N ILE A 6 -15.33 -2.53 17.70
CA ILE A 6 -15.15 -1.09 17.96
C ILE A 6 -14.05 -0.62 17.03
N ILE A 7 -14.31 0.45 16.27
CA ILE A 7 -13.35 1.04 15.34
C ILE A 7 -12.85 2.36 15.93
N VAL A 8 -11.53 2.52 16.00
CA VAL A 8 -10.87 3.77 16.38
C VAL A 8 -10.05 4.22 15.19
N ASN A 9 -10.36 5.41 14.67
CA ASN A 9 -9.55 6.05 13.63
C ASN A 9 -8.55 7.00 14.28
N THR A 10 -7.28 6.83 13.94
CA THR A 10 -6.15 7.59 14.49
C THR A 10 -5.57 8.58 13.48
N ASP A 11 -6.04 8.58 12.24
CA ASP A 11 -5.54 9.42 11.14
C ASP A 11 -4.00 9.40 10.99
N LEU A 12 -3.40 8.23 11.21
CA LEU A 12 -1.94 7.99 11.19
C LEU A 12 -1.16 8.76 12.27
N ASP A 13 -1.83 9.31 13.27
CA ASP A 13 -1.18 9.94 14.42
C ASP A 13 -0.69 8.88 15.41
N GLN A 14 0.63 8.74 15.49
CA GLN A 14 1.29 7.76 16.36
C GLN A 14 0.87 7.87 17.84
N GLN A 15 0.63 9.08 18.35
CA GLN A 15 0.24 9.25 19.74
C GLN A 15 -1.21 8.78 19.96
N LEU A 16 -2.10 9.05 19.01
CA LEU A 16 -3.47 8.53 19.03
C LEU A 16 -3.49 7.00 18.89
N GLU A 17 -2.62 6.42 18.07
CA GLU A 17 -2.46 4.96 17.92
C GLU A 17 -2.08 4.31 19.26
N ILE A 18 -1.04 4.81 19.90
CA ILE A 18 -0.59 4.33 21.22
C ILE A 18 -1.69 4.51 22.27
N ASN A 19 -2.35 5.67 22.30
CA ASN A 19 -3.45 5.93 23.24
C ASN A 19 -4.66 5.01 23.00
N ALA A 20 -4.96 4.67 21.74
CA ALA A 20 -6.02 3.76 21.38
C ALA A 20 -5.75 2.35 21.90
N ILE A 21 -4.51 1.85 21.77
CA ILE A 21 -4.08 0.55 22.31
C ILE A 21 -4.37 0.49 23.82
N TYR A 22 -3.93 1.49 24.58
CA TYR A 22 -4.17 1.54 26.03
C TYR A 22 -5.66 1.68 26.37
N THR A 23 -6.39 2.52 25.63
CA THR A 23 -7.81 2.79 25.90
C THR A 23 -8.67 1.55 25.65
N LEU A 24 -8.44 0.85 24.54
CA LEU A 24 -9.13 -0.39 24.22
C LEU A 24 -8.84 -1.47 25.26
N ALA A 25 -7.57 -1.63 25.66
CA ALA A 25 -7.19 -2.57 26.72
C ALA A 25 -7.85 -2.23 28.07
N LYS A 26 -7.86 -0.94 28.46
CA LYS A 26 -8.52 -0.47 29.69
C LYS A 26 -10.04 -0.71 29.66
N ASN A 27 -10.64 -0.62 28.49
CA ASN A 27 -12.06 -0.92 28.25
C ASN A 27 -12.36 -2.42 28.14
N LYS A 28 -11.37 -3.29 28.41
CA LYS A 28 -11.52 -4.76 28.47
C LYS A 28 -12.06 -5.36 27.18
N VAL A 29 -11.59 -4.88 26.02
CA VAL A 29 -11.82 -5.62 24.77
C VAL A 29 -11.11 -6.97 24.83
N ASP A 30 -11.68 -7.98 24.16
CA ASP A 30 -11.10 -9.32 24.15
C ASP A 30 -9.81 -9.38 23.32
N GLY A 31 -9.70 -8.57 22.27
CA GLY A 31 -8.55 -8.55 21.36
C GLY A 31 -8.49 -7.26 20.54
N ILE A 32 -7.31 -6.96 20.00
CA ILE A 32 -7.07 -5.77 19.16
C ILE A 32 -6.49 -6.20 17.81
N ILE A 33 -7.12 -5.75 16.72
CA ILE A 33 -6.53 -5.81 15.39
C ILE A 33 -5.96 -4.42 15.10
N PHE A 34 -4.64 -4.31 15.03
CA PHE A 34 -3.95 -3.05 14.78
C PHE A 34 -3.53 -2.96 13.32
N LEU A 35 -4.21 -2.07 12.58
CA LEU A 35 -3.90 -1.71 11.20
C LEU A 35 -2.76 -0.70 11.23
N ALA A 36 -1.53 -1.18 11.01
CA ALA A 36 -0.33 -0.37 11.16
C ALA A 36 0.18 0.10 9.79
N THR A 37 0.38 1.40 9.64
CA THR A 37 1.17 1.98 8.52
C THR A 37 2.64 2.07 8.90
N THR A 38 2.92 2.50 10.14
CA THR A 38 4.27 2.47 10.73
C THR A 38 4.23 1.68 12.03
N LEU A 39 5.34 1.04 12.39
CA LEU A 39 5.45 0.28 13.63
C LEU A 39 6.76 0.65 14.33
N THR A 40 6.63 1.47 15.37
CA THR A 40 7.76 2.01 16.15
C THR A 40 7.96 1.26 17.45
N ASP A 41 9.12 1.43 18.10
CA ASP A 41 9.39 0.82 19.41
C ASP A 41 8.37 1.23 20.48
N ALA A 42 7.82 2.45 20.38
CA ALA A 42 6.77 2.92 21.28
C ALA A 42 5.45 2.15 21.11
N HIS A 43 5.10 1.79 19.88
CA HIS A 43 3.95 0.90 19.61
C HIS A 43 4.20 -0.49 20.18
N ILE A 44 5.39 -1.05 19.98
CA ILE A 44 5.75 -2.36 20.51
C ILE A 44 5.70 -2.37 22.04
N ALA A 45 6.26 -1.34 22.69
CA ALA A 45 6.20 -1.20 24.14
C ALA A 45 4.75 -1.12 24.65
N ALA A 46 3.88 -0.35 23.96
CA ALA A 46 2.46 -0.27 24.30
C ALA A 46 1.77 -1.64 24.19
N ILE A 47 1.97 -2.35 23.08
CA ILE A 47 1.40 -3.69 22.86
C ILE A 47 1.90 -4.69 23.91
N GLN A 48 3.19 -4.67 24.26
CA GLN A 48 3.78 -5.59 25.25
C GLN A 48 3.35 -5.31 26.69
N SER A 49 2.87 -4.10 26.98
CA SER A 49 2.45 -3.70 28.33
C SER A 49 1.01 -4.04 28.67
N ILE A 50 0.21 -4.47 27.69
CA ILE A 50 -1.20 -4.85 27.88
C ILE A 50 -1.37 -6.37 27.88
N ASN A 51 -2.39 -6.88 28.58
CA ASN A 51 -2.71 -8.31 28.65
C ASN A 51 -3.74 -8.75 27.60
N VAL A 52 -3.95 -7.94 26.55
CA VAL A 52 -4.94 -8.20 25.49
C VAL A 52 -4.21 -8.67 24.23
N PRO A 53 -4.61 -9.78 23.61
CA PRO A 53 -4.03 -10.24 22.34
C PRO A 53 -4.11 -9.17 21.25
N VAL A 54 -3.00 -8.98 20.53
CA VAL A 54 -2.91 -8.05 19.40
C VAL A 54 -2.48 -8.79 18.14
N ILE A 55 -3.14 -8.49 17.03
CA ILE A 55 -2.73 -8.90 15.68
C ILE A 55 -2.38 -7.65 14.88
N LEU A 56 -1.25 -7.68 14.17
CA LEU A 56 -0.84 -6.64 13.24
C LEU A 56 -1.39 -6.90 11.85
N VAL A 57 -1.82 -5.86 11.16
CA VAL A 57 -2.16 -5.91 9.73
C VAL A 57 -1.37 -4.81 9.02
N GLY A 58 -0.72 -5.17 7.91
CA GLY A 58 0.08 -4.24 7.09
C GLY A 58 1.56 -4.15 7.47
N GLN A 59 1.91 -4.41 8.74
CA GLN A 59 3.29 -4.50 9.22
C GLN A 59 3.51 -5.81 10.00
N SER A 60 4.76 -6.17 10.24
CA SER A 60 5.13 -7.38 10.99
C SER A 60 6.16 -7.09 12.08
N TYR A 61 6.15 -7.94 13.11
CA TYR A 61 7.12 -7.94 14.20
C TYR A 61 7.30 -9.39 14.70
N ASP A 62 8.55 -9.80 14.97
CA ASP A 62 8.93 -11.21 15.20
C ASP A 62 8.14 -11.96 16.29
N ARG A 63 7.46 -11.25 17.19
CA ARG A 63 6.73 -11.83 18.33
C ARG A 63 5.24 -11.54 18.35
N ILE A 64 4.71 -10.88 17.32
CA ILE A 64 3.30 -10.52 17.26
C ILE A 64 2.73 -11.11 15.96
N PRO A 65 1.68 -11.95 16.03
CA PRO A 65 1.02 -12.45 14.84
C PRO A 65 0.62 -11.32 13.91
N SER A 66 0.96 -11.47 12.64
CA SER A 66 0.83 -10.43 11.63
C SER A 66 0.31 -10.97 10.32
N ILE A 67 -0.46 -10.14 9.63
CA ILE A 67 -0.92 -10.40 8.27
C ILE A 67 -0.40 -9.26 7.40
N VAL A 68 0.43 -9.60 6.42
CA VAL A 68 1.11 -8.62 5.58
C VAL A 68 0.79 -8.86 4.12
N GLN A 69 0.84 -7.79 3.33
CA GLN A 69 0.82 -7.92 1.89
C GLN A 69 2.21 -8.32 1.39
N ASN A 70 2.29 -8.97 0.24
CA ASN A 70 3.57 -9.34 -0.36
C ASN A 70 4.16 -8.15 -1.14
N ASP A 71 4.47 -7.07 -0.43
CA ASP A 71 4.81 -5.75 -0.99
C ASP A 71 6.00 -5.74 -1.94
N TYR A 72 7.07 -6.47 -1.59
CA TYR A 72 8.25 -6.56 -2.44
C TYR A 72 7.93 -7.24 -3.77
N GLU A 73 7.29 -8.40 -3.74
CA GLU A 73 6.94 -9.13 -4.97
C GLU A 73 5.89 -8.38 -5.79
N ALA A 74 4.95 -7.67 -5.14
CA ALA A 74 4.00 -6.79 -5.80
C ALA A 74 4.71 -5.64 -6.54
N GLY A 75 5.67 -5.01 -5.85
CA GLY A 75 6.54 -3.99 -6.44
C GLY A 75 7.33 -4.53 -7.63
N ARG A 76 7.94 -5.71 -7.46
CA ARG A 76 8.72 -6.37 -8.50
C ARG A 76 7.88 -6.69 -9.73
N LEU A 77 6.66 -7.22 -9.55
CA LEU A 77 5.76 -7.51 -10.66
C LEU A 77 5.43 -6.26 -11.48
N ILE A 78 5.04 -5.15 -10.83
CA ILE A 78 4.72 -3.92 -11.57
C ILE A 78 5.98 -3.30 -12.19
N GLY A 79 7.13 -3.39 -11.52
CA GLY A 79 8.42 -2.96 -12.05
C GLY A 79 8.76 -3.71 -13.34
N GLN A 80 8.63 -5.03 -13.36
CA GLN A 80 8.81 -5.85 -14.56
C GLN A 80 7.79 -5.52 -15.65
N TYR A 81 6.55 -5.24 -15.28
CA TYR A 81 5.50 -4.85 -16.23
C TYR A 81 5.89 -3.56 -16.99
N PHE A 82 6.34 -2.51 -16.29
CA PHE A 82 6.85 -1.29 -16.94
C PHE A 82 8.23 -1.47 -17.59
N GLY A 83 9.05 -2.38 -17.06
CA GLY A 83 10.35 -2.76 -17.62
C GLY A 83 10.26 -3.35 -19.02
N LYS A 84 9.24 -4.18 -19.27
CA LYS A 84 8.97 -4.80 -20.59
C LYS A 84 8.44 -3.82 -21.64
N ALA A 85 7.71 -2.79 -21.22
CA ALA A 85 7.19 -1.76 -22.10
C ALA A 85 8.32 -0.88 -22.65
N ARG A 86 8.07 -0.06 -23.66
CA ARG A 86 9.04 0.91 -24.21
C ARG A 86 8.87 2.33 -23.69
N PHE A 87 8.78 2.47 -22.36
CA PHE A 87 8.87 3.76 -21.68
C PHE A 87 10.33 4.22 -21.58
N ASP A 88 10.61 5.46 -21.95
CA ASP A 88 11.95 6.05 -21.88
C ASP A 88 12.21 6.72 -20.53
N ARG A 89 11.19 7.35 -19.94
CA ARG A 89 11.32 8.16 -18.73
C ARG A 89 10.24 7.77 -17.72
N ILE A 90 10.65 6.95 -16.76
CA ILE A 90 9.78 6.42 -15.71
C ILE A 90 10.00 7.20 -14.41
N ALA A 91 8.92 7.60 -13.74
CA ALA A 91 8.95 8.08 -12.37
C ALA A 91 8.30 7.07 -11.42
N TYR A 92 8.83 6.98 -10.20
CA TYR A 92 8.19 6.30 -9.09
C TYR A 92 7.77 7.30 -8.01
N PHE A 93 6.48 7.34 -7.70
CA PHE A 93 5.93 8.20 -6.65
C PHE A 93 5.70 7.36 -5.39
N GLY A 94 6.69 7.42 -4.49
CA GLY A 94 6.76 6.68 -3.24
C GLY A 94 6.26 7.46 -2.01
N VAL A 95 6.34 6.79 -0.86
CA VAL A 95 6.12 7.37 0.47
C VAL A 95 7.39 7.22 1.32
N ASP A 96 7.41 7.89 2.45
CA ASP A 96 8.55 7.90 3.37
C ASP A 96 8.94 6.49 3.87
N ALA A 97 10.24 6.26 4.07
CA ALA A 97 10.81 4.98 4.49
C ALA A 97 10.45 4.58 5.93
N SER A 98 9.83 5.47 6.71
CA SER A 98 9.21 5.11 7.99
C SER A 98 8.11 4.05 7.85
N ASP A 99 7.43 3.98 6.69
CA ASP A 99 6.64 2.82 6.29
C ASP A 99 7.55 1.79 5.60
N LYS A 100 7.88 0.71 6.31
CA LYS A 100 8.75 -0.33 5.78
C LYS A 100 8.11 -1.11 4.63
N ALA A 101 6.82 -1.39 4.71
CA ALA A 101 6.10 -2.17 3.70
C ALA A 101 6.05 -1.40 2.37
N VAL A 102 5.60 -0.14 2.40
CA VAL A 102 5.39 0.65 1.19
C VAL A 102 6.62 1.46 0.80
N GLY A 103 7.20 2.20 1.74
CA GLY A 103 8.32 3.11 1.49
C GLY A 103 9.63 2.39 1.20
N ILE A 104 9.82 1.17 1.72
CA ILE A 104 11.04 0.38 1.51
C ILE A 104 10.79 -0.85 0.63
N HIS A 105 9.98 -1.80 1.07
CA HIS A 105 9.87 -3.10 0.41
C HIS A 105 9.24 -2.99 -0.98
N ARG A 106 8.09 -2.30 -1.10
CA ARG A 106 7.42 -2.07 -2.39
C ARG A 106 8.29 -1.24 -3.33
N CYS A 107 8.86 -0.14 -2.85
CA CYS A 107 9.79 0.70 -3.60
C CYS A 107 10.96 -0.12 -4.17
N ARG A 108 11.64 -0.88 -3.31
CA ARG A 108 12.74 -1.76 -3.72
C ARG A 108 12.29 -2.78 -4.76
N GLY A 109 11.12 -3.40 -4.56
CA GLY A 109 10.54 -4.31 -5.54
C GLY A 109 10.41 -3.66 -6.92
N VAL A 110 9.82 -2.47 -6.99
CA VAL A 110 9.67 -1.72 -8.25
C VAL A 110 11.03 -1.48 -8.92
N MET A 111 12.01 -1.00 -8.18
CA MET A 111 13.35 -0.72 -8.71
C MET A 111 14.05 -2.00 -9.21
N ASP A 112 14.01 -3.08 -8.41
CA ASP A 112 14.58 -4.37 -8.78
C ASP A 112 13.90 -4.91 -10.06
N GLY A 113 12.57 -4.84 -10.13
CA GLY A 113 11.80 -5.30 -11.29
C GLY A 113 12.07 -4.50 -12.58
N LEU A 114 12.29 -3.18 -12.48
CA LEU A 114 12.72 -2.36 -13.61
C LEU A 114 14.15 -2.71 -14.06
N SER A 115 15.05 -2.95 -13.10
CA SER A 115 16.47 -3.23 -13.37
C SER A 115 16.69 -4.55 -14.13
N GLU A 116 15.75 -5.51 -14.03
CA GLU A 116 15.78 -6.75 -14.83
C GLU A 116 15.67 -6.50 -16.34
N TYR A 117 15.23 -5.30 -16.75
CA TYR A 117 15.11 -4.86 -18.15
C TYR A 117 16.00 -3.64 -18.44
N ASP A 118 17.07 -3.44 -17.65
CA ASP A 118 18.00 -2.31 -17.76
C ASP A 118 17.31 -0.94 -17.66
N LYS A 119 16.19 -0.86 -16.93
CA LYS A 119 15.44 0.38 -16.69
C LYS A 119 15.62 0.89 -15.27
N GLN A 120 15.40 2.18 -15.11
CA GLN A 120 15.42 2.87 -13.83
C GLN A 120 14.26 3.88 -13.77
N ALA A 121 13.94 4.33 -12.57
CA ALA A 121 12.94 5.37 -12.36
C ALA A 121 13.48 6.46 -11.43
N ASP A 122 13.15 7.70 -11.74
CA ASP A 122 13.36 8.81 -10.81
C ASP A 122 12.35 8.72 -9.66
N THR A 123 12.83 8.84 -8.42
CA THR A 123 11.99 8.65 -7.24
C THR A 123 11.56 9.97 -6.63
N TYR A 124 10.26 10.10 -6.38
CA TYR A 124 9.65 11.23 -5.69
C TYR A 124 8.92 10.75 -4.45
N ILE A 125 9.17 11.40 -3.31
CA ILE A 125 8.48 11.08 -2.06
C ILE A 125 7.32 12.06 -1.85
N THR A 126 6.15 11.51 -1.54
CA THR A 126 4.95 12.24 -1.16
C THR A 126 4.26 11.55 0.03
N SER A 127 3.11 12.05 0.46
CA SER A 127 2.28 11.39 1.48
C SER A 127 1.26 10.45 0.84
N PHE A 128 0.51 9.70 1.65
CA PHE A 128 -0.63 8.91 1.17
C PHE A 128 -1.82 9.76 0.67
N LYS A 129 -1.76 11.09 0.82
CA LYS A 129 -2.85 11.99 0.46
C LYS A 129 -2.77 12.33 -1.02
N LEU A 130 -3.90 12.14 -1.70
CA LEU A 130 -4.09 12.51 -3.11
C LEU A 130 -3.63 13.94 -3.41
N LYS A 131 -3.95 14.90 -2.52
CA LYS A 131 -3.63 16.30 -2.73
C LYS A 131 -2.13 16.58 -2.76
N ASP A 132 -1.37 15.90 -1.91
CA ASP A 132 0.07 16.06 -1.83
C ASP A 132 0.72 15.45 -3.08
N ALA A 133 0.27 14.27 -3.51
CA ALA A 133 0.69 13.64 -4.75
C ALA A 133 0.40 14.52 -5.98
N GLN A 134 -0.80 15.13 -6.04
CA GLN A 134 -1.17 16.07 -7.12
C GLN A 134 -0.20 17.26 -7.17
N ASN A 135 0.13 17.85 -6.02
CA ASN A 135 1.03 19.00 -5.95
C ASN A 135 2.46 18.61 -6.37
N THR A 136 2.97 17.48 -5.88
CA THR A 136 4.28 16.95 -6.29
C THR A 136 4.34 16.69 -7.79
N ALA A 137 3.28 16.07 -8.36
CA ALA A 137 3.24 15.72 -9.77
C ALA A 137 3.30 16.93 -10.70
N LYS A 138 2.61 18.03 -10.37
CA LYS A 138 2.52 19.22 -11.23
C LYS A 138 3.88 19.81 -11.65
N SER A 139 4.92 19.61 -10.85
CA SER A 139 6.25 20.14 -11.12
C SER A 139 7.06 19.31 -12.11
N PHE A 140 6.75 18.03 -12.27
CA PHE A 140 7.64 17.08 -12.95
C PHE A 140 6.96 16.23 -14.03
N LEU A 141 5.62 16.16 -14.04
CA LEU A 141 4.88 15.17 -14.82
C LEU A 141 5.15 15.21 -16.33
N ALA A 142 5.38 16.41 -16.89
CA ALA A 142 5.68 16.59 -18.32
C ALA A 142 7.04 15.99 -18.75
N GLN A 143 7.88 15.56 -17.81
CA GLN A 143 9.19 14.96 -18.07
C GLN A 143 9.15 13.43 -18.18
N TYR A 144 8.00 12.80 -17.93
CA TYR A 144 7.87 11.35 -17.85
C TYR A 144 6.81 10.85 -18.84
N ASP A 145 7.00 9.65 -19.35
CA ASP A 145 6.00 8.91 -20.15
C ASP A 145 5.33 7.79 -19.35
N ALA A 146 5.87 7.46 -18.16
CA ALA A 146 5.26 6.53 -17.23
C ALA A 146 5.46 6.95 -15.77
N VAL A 147 4.43 6.75 -14.95
CA VAL A 147 4.49 6.90 -13.49
C VAL A 147 3.95 5.66 -12.80
N ILE A 148 4.78 5.08 -11.94
CA ILE A 148 4.38 4.01 -11.01
C ILE A 148 4.13 4.67 -9.65
N CYS A 149 2.87 4.70 -9.22
CA CYS A 149 2.50 5.30 -7.95
C CYS A 149 2.43 4.23 -6.87
N ALA A 150 3.00 4.47 -5.70
CA ALA A 150 3.04 3.50 -4.61
C ALA A 150 1.66 3.15 -4.04
N THR A 151 0.62 3.96 -4.29
CA THR A 151 -0.77 3.64 -3.95
C THR A 151 -1.75 4.23 -4.96
N ASP A 152 -2.98 3.73 -4.96
CA ASP A 152 -4.08 4.25 -5.78
C ASP A 152 -4.43 5.71 -5.45
N ASN A 153 -4.32 6.15 -4.19
CA ASN A 153 -4.52 7.57 -3.85
C ASN A 153 -3.48 8.48 -4.52
N ILE A 154 -2.23 8.03 -4.57
CA ILE A 154 -1.16 8.74 -5.28
C ILE A 154 -1.44 8.71 -6.79
N ALA A 155 -1.86 7.56 -7.35
CA ALA A 155 -2.23 7.43 -8.76
C ALA A 155 -3.36 8.39 -9.15
N LEU A 156 -4.41 8.49 -8.32
CA LEU A 156 -5.51 9.45 -8.52
C LEU A 156 -5.01 10.91 -8.45
N GLY A 157 -4.04 11.20 -7.57
CA GLY A 157 -3.41 12.53 -7.47
C GLY A 157 -2.62 12.88 -8.72
N VAL A 158 -1.84 11.94 -9.24
CA VAL A 158 -1.08 12.06 -10.49
C VAL A 158 -2.03 12.21 -11.69
N LEU A 159 -3.08 11.38 -11.78
CA LEU A 159 -4.09 11.49 -12.83
C LEU A 159 -4.78 12.88 -12.80
N LYS A 160 -5.10 13.38 -11.61
CA LYS A 160 -5.66 14.73 -11.46
C LYS A 160 -4.68 15.82 -11.88
N ALA A 161 -3.38 15.66 -11.61
CA ALA A 161 -2.36 16.59 -12.08
C ALA A 161 -2.22 16.57 -13.61
N ALA A 162 -2.20 15.38 -14.22
CA ALA A 162 -2.19 15.20 -15.67
C ALA A 162 -3.35 15.94 -16.33
N PHE A 163 -4.56 15.74 -15.82
CA PHE A 163 -5.76 16.42 -16.28
C PHE A 163 -5.63 17.95 -16.21
N ASP A 164 -5.19 18.50 -15.06
CA ASP A 164 -5.02 19.94 -14.87
C ASP A 164 -3.96 20.53 -15.82
N MET A 165 -2.97 19.73 -16.20
CA MET A 165 -1.89 20.09 -17.12
C MET A 165 -2.20 19.79 -18.59
N ARG A 166 -3.38 19.21 -18.88
CA ARG A 166 -3.78 18.74 -20.22
C ARG A 166 -2.80 17.72 -20.82
N ILE A 167 -2.31 16.82 -19.98
CA ILE A 167 -1.52 15.65 -20.40
C ILE A 167 -2.49 14.48 -20.59
N ASP A 168 -2.50 13.90 -21.79
CA ASP A 168 -3.38 12.78 -22.12
C ASP A 168 -2.89 11.47 -21.50
N VAL A 169 -3.80 10.76 -20.83
CA VAL A 169 -3.57 9.44 -20.25
C VAL A 169 -4.49 8.45 -21.00
N PRO A 170 -3.97 7.34 -21.56
CA PRO A 170 -2.59 6.85 -21.41
C PRO A 170 -1.60 7.35 -22.49
N GLN A 171 -2.06 8.07 -23.52
CA GLN A 171 -1.30 8.29 -24.77
C GLN A 171 0.00 9.08 -24.60
N THR A 172 0.04 10.04 -23.68
CA THR A 172 1.27 10.79 -23.37
C THR A 172 1.91 10.29 -22.07
N LEU A 173 1.10 9.80 -21.14
CA LEU A 173 1.54 9.38 -19.83
C LEU A 173 0.78 8.13 -19.41
N SER A 174 1.52 7.06 -19.10
CA SER A 174 0.99 5.88 -18.44
C SER A 174 1.06 6.00 -16.92
N ILE A 175 0.03 5.55 -16.21
CA ILE A 175 -0.08 5.63 -14.75
C ILE A 175 -0.44 4.25 -14.20
N SER A 176 0.22 3.83 -13.12
CA SER A 176 -0.22 2.67 -12.33
C SER A 176 -0.28 2.96 -10.83
N GLY A 177 -0.99 2.11 -10.08
CA GLY A 177 -1.14 2.20 -8.63
C GLY A 177 -1.00 0.87 -7.89
N PHE A 178 -1.30 0.92 -6.60
CA PHE A 178 -1.47 -0.26 -5.73
C PHE A 178 -2.65 -0.03 -4.79
N GLY A 179 -3.51 -1.03 -4.66
CA GLY A 179 -4.64 -1.04 -3.75
C GLY A 179 -5.82 -1.80 -4.35
N GLY A 180 -6.15 -1.55 -5.61
CA GLY A 180 -7.37 -2.05 -6.22
C GLY A 180 -8.62 -1.34 -5.71
N TYR A 181 -8.53 -0.05 -5.42
CA TYR A 181 -9.67 0.71 -4.88
C TYR A 181 -10.79 0.80 -5.91
N GLU A 182 -12.05 0.75 -5.47
CA GLU A 182 -13.20 0.88 -6.37
C GLU A 182 -13.13 2.16 -7.22
N THR A 183 -12.61 3.24 -6.63
CA THR A 183 -12.39 4.54 -7.30
C THR A 183 -11.51 4.44 -8.55
N THR A 184 -10.53 3.53 -8.59
CA THR A 184 -9.68 3.32 -9.77
C THR A 184 -10.42 2.72 -10.96
N SER A 185 -11.56 2.06 -10.71
CA SER A 185 -12.38 1.40 -11.74
C SER A 185 -13.50 2.29 -12.28
N ILE A 186 -13.66 3.51 -11.76
CA ILE A 186 -14.74 4.43 -12.14
C ILE A 186 -14.24 5.79 -12.66
N VAL A 187 -12.94 6.08 -12.51
CA VAL A 187 -12.31 7.25 -13.13
C VAL A 187 -12.01 7.00 -14.61
N THR A 188 -11.78 8.07 -15.36
CA THR A 188 -11.42 7.98 -16.78
C THR A 188 -10.05 8.61 -17.01
N PRO A 189 -9.08 7.85 -17.59
CA PRO A 189 -9.13 6.40 -17.82
C PRO A 189 -9.14 5.60 -16.50
N MET A 190 -9.64 4.36 -16.54
CA MET A 190 -9.52 3.45 -15.39
C MET A 190 -8.04 3.13 -15.09
N ILE A 191 -7.67 3.09 -13.81
CA ILE A 191 -6.27 2.96 -13.40
C ILE A 191 -5.84 1.49 -13.28
N THR A 192 -4.79 1.12 -14.02
CA THR A 192 -4.05 -0.13 -13.85
C THR A 192 -3.41 -0.19 -12.46
N THR A 193 -3.65 -1.26 -11.70
CA THR A 193 -3.20 -1.31 -10.30
C THR A 193 -2.91 -2.73 -9.83
N ILE A 194 -2.05 -2.87 -8.84
CA ILE A 194 -1.95 -4.12 -8.07
C ILE A 194 -3.10 -4.19 -7.07
N VAL A 195 -3.89 -5.25 -7.14
CA VAL A 195 -5.01 -5.51 -6.24
C VAL A 195 -4.58 -6.42 -5.10
N PHE A 196 -4.76 -5.93 -3.87
CA PHE A 196 -4.60 -6.73 -2.66
C PHE A 196 -5.96 -7.24 -2.16
N PRO A 197 -6.04 -8.44 -1.58
CA PRO A 197 -7.29 -9.03 -1.15
C PRO A 197 -7.65 -8.52 0.27
N TYR A 198 -8.03 -7.25 0.39
CA TYR A 198 -8.27 -6.61 1.69
C TYR A 198 -9.43 -7.23 2.49
N GLU A 199 -10.50 -7.64 1.82
CA GLU A 199 -11.62 -8.35 2.47
C GLU A 199 -11.14 -9.67 3.09
N GLU A 200 -10.38 -10.44 2.33
CA GLU A 200 -9.78 -11.69 2.80
C GLU A 200 -8.76 -11.44 3.91
N THR A 201 -7.95 -10.39 3.80
CA THR A 201 -7.02 -9.96 4.86
C THR A 201 -7.77 -9.71 6.17
N GLY A 202 -8.90 -8.99 6.12
CA GLY A 202 -9.76 -8.76 7.28
C GLY A 202 -10.39 -10.04 7.83
N ARG A 203 -10.83 -10.95 6.93
CA ARG A 203 -11.35 -12.27 7.32
C ARG A 203 -10.30 -13.10 8.05
N ILE A 204 -9.08 -13.17 7.52
CA ILE A 204 -7.96 -13.88 8.14
C ILE A 204 -7.56 -13.23 9.48
N ALA A 205 -7.60 -11.90 9.59
CA ALA A 205 -7.35 -11.20 10.85
C ALA A 205 -8.37 -11.56 11.93
N ALA A 206 -9.67 -11.55 11.58
CA ALA A 206 -10.73 -11.93 12.51
C ALA A 206 -10.64 -13.42 12.90
N LEU A 207 -10.39 -14.32 11.95
CA LEU A 207 -10.20 -15.75 12.22
C LEU A 207 -8.98 -16.00 13.11
N SER A 208 -7.86 -15.33 12.82
CA SER A 208 -6.64 -15.41 13.62
C SER A 208 -6.88 -14.89 15.04
N MET A 209 -7.63 -13.80 15.19
CA MET A 209 -7.99 -13.28 16.50
C MET A 209 -8.83 -14.30 17.28
N MET A 210 -9.83 -14.91 16.66
CA MET A 210 -10.64 -15.94 17.31
C MET A 210 -9.80 -17.15 17.75
N LYS A 211 -8.80 -17.57 16.98
CA LYS A 211 -7.84 -18.61 17.39
C LYS A 211 -7.04 -18.19 18.62
N LEU A 212 -6.49 -16.97 18.64
CA LEU A 212 -5.75 -16.46 19.80
C LEU A 212 -6.62 -16.43 21.07
N LEU A 213 -7.89 -16.06 20.95
CA LEU A 213 -8.85 -16.04 22.05
C LEU A 213 -9.21 -17.44 22.56
N ASP A 214 -9.16 -18.45 21.69
CA ASP A 214 -9.33 -19.86 22.05
C ASP A 214 -8.02 -20.50 22.55
N HIS A 215 -6.92 -19.73 22.63
CA HIS A 215 -5.57 -20.19 22.96
C HIS A 215 -4.95 -21.16 21.93
N ASP A 216 -5.41 -21.10 20.68
CA ASP A 216 -4.82 -21.83 19.56
C ASP A 216 -3.61 -21.09 18.98
N GLU A 217 -2.72 -21.85 18.34
CA GLU A 217 -1.57 -21.28 17.63
C GLU A 217 -1.99 -20.52 16.35
N VAL A 218 -1.33 -19.38 16.14
CA VAL A 218 -1.46 -18.56 14.93
C VAL A 218 -0.06 -18.30 14.37
N PRO A 219 0.16 -18.44 13.05
CA PRO A 219 1.43 -18.11 12.44
C PRO A 219 1.84 -16.66 12.71
N LEU A 220 3.12 -16.44 13.01
CA LEU A 220 3.65 -15.10 13.28
C LEU A 220 3.54 -14.17 12.07
N VAL A 221 3.68 -14.70 10.85
CA VAL A 221 3.52 -13.93 9.62
C VAL A 221 2.69 -14.74 8.63
N GLN A 222 1.56 -14.18 8.24
CA GLN A 222 0.69 -14.67 7.17
C GLN A 222 0.81 -13.68 6.01
N ARG A 223 1.19 -14.17 4.82
CA ARG A 223 1.37 -13.33 3.64
C ARG A 223 0.18 -13.48 2.71
N MET A 224 -0.35 -12.35 2.28
CA MET A 224 -1.45 -12.29 1.33
C MET A 224 -0.90 -12.14 -0.09
N ASP A 225 -1.51 -12.88 -1.01
CA ASP A 225 -1.23 -12.77 -2.44
C ASP A 225 -1.78 -11.47 -3.02
N PHE A 226 -1.45 -11.21 -4.28
CA PHE A 226 -1.89 -10.04 -5.04
C PHE A 226 -2.06 -10.43 -6.50
N LYS A 227 -2.70 -9.54 -7.27
CA LYS A 227 -2.78 -9.67 -8.73
C LYS A 227 -2.62 -8.31 -9.40
N LEU A 228 -2.06 -8.29 -10.59
CA LEU A 228 -2.13 -7.13 -11.46
C LEU A 228 -3.53 -7.06 -12.09
N ASP A 229 -4.15 -5.89 -12.03
CA ASP A 229 -5.41 -5.55 -12.69
C ASP A 229 -5.09 -4.49 -13.75
N GLU A 230 -4.83 -4.96 -14.98
CA GLU A 230 -4.51 -4.12 -16.14
C GLU A 230 -5.77 -3.44 -16.67
N LYS A 231 -5.69 -2.12 -16.86
CA LYS A 231 -6.78 -1.25 -17.33
C LYS A 231 -6.27 -0.21 -18.34
N GLU A 232 -7.04 0.86 -18.51
CA GLU A 232 -6.89 1.85 -19.58
C GLU A 232 -5.77 2.87 -19.34
N SER A 233 -5.27 3.02 -18.11
CA SER A 233 -4.29 4.06 -17.78
C SER A 233 -2.86 3.74 -18.17
N VAL A 234 -2.59 2.57 -18.78
CA VAL A 234 -1.29 2.21 -19.32
C VAL A 234 -1.44 1.96 -20.81
N ASP A 235 -0.59 2.60 -21.61
CA ASP A 235 -0.64 2.47 -23.06
C ASP A 235 0.02 1.14 -23.46
N ILE A 236 -0.83 0.17 -23.82
CA ILE A 236 -0.41 -1.17 -24.22
C ILE A 236 0.38 -1.19 -25.55
N SER A 237 0.35 -0.12 -26.35
CA SER A 237 1.15 -0.03 -27.57
C SER A 237 2.66 -0.08 -27.29
N HIS A 238 3.08 0.35 -26.09
CA HIS A 238 4.47 0.24 -25.65
C HIS A 238 4.96 -1.21 -25.50
N PHE A 239 4.07 -2.21 -25.50
CA PHE A 239 4.42 -3.63 -25.39
C PHE A 239 4.48 -4.36 -26.74
N ASN A 240 3.96 -3.77 -27.81
CA ASN A 240 3.87 -4.41 -29.13
C ASN A 240 4.89 -3.79 -30.10
N GLU A 241 5.69 -4.65 -30.76
CA GLU A 241 6.75 -4.46 -31.79
C GLU A 241 8.19 -4.16 -31.33
#